data_AF-A0A9D6E770-F1
#
_entry.id   AF-A0A9D6E770-F1
#
_cell.length_a   1.000
_cell.length_b   1.000
_cell.length_c   1.000
_cell.angle_alpha   90.00
_cell.angle_beta   90.00
_cell.angle_gamma   90.00
#
_symmetry.space_group_name_H-M   'P 1'
#
loop_
_entity.id
_entity.type
_entity.pdbx_description
1 polymer ?
#
loop_
_entity_poly.entity_id
_entity_poly.type
_entity_poly.pdbx_seq_one_letter_code
_entity_poly.pdbx_strand_id
1 'polypeptide(L)' 'MSLEVPPLRARAPVPGEIVTLAELEPRHILATLGRLEGNKLATAKEPGIGVNTLRRKLRRYEAPPAK' A
#
# COMPACT_ATOMS: atom_id res chain seq x y z
N MET A 1 20.75 17.19 12.73
CA MET A 1 19.38 17.41 12.24
C MET A 1 18.90 16.10 11.65
N SER A 2 18.25 15.28 12.46
CA SER A 2 17.70 14.00 12.00
C SER A 2 16.46 14.30 11.18
N LEU A 3 16.54 14.08 9.87
CA LEU A 3 15.36 14.02 9.03
C LEU A 3 14.64 12.72 9.40
N GLU A 4 13.67 12.79 10.32
CA GLU A 4 12.66 11.74 10.42
C GLU A 4 12.03 11.61 9.04
N VAL A 5 12.33 10.53 8.34
CA VAL A 5 11.59 10.11 7.16
C VAL A 5 10.21 9.74 7.70
N PRO A 6 9.15 10.54 7.49
CA PRO A 6 7.84 10.18 7.99
C PRO A 6 7.49 8.82 7.37
N PRO A 7 6.95 7.86 8.15
CA PRO A 7 6.46 6.61 7.58
C PRO A 7 5.49 7.02 6.48
N LEU A 8 5.63 6.43 5.29
CA LEU A 8 4.88 6.77 4.07
C LEU A 8 3.38 6.85 4.40
N ARG A 9 2.93 8.02 4.88
CA ARG A 9 1.53 8.25 5.21
C ARG A 9 0.90 8.30 3.84
N ALA A 10 0.22 7.22 3.45
CA ALA A 10 -0.62 7.21 2.28
C ALA A 10 -1.55 8.42 2.40
N ARG A 11 -1.19 9.51 1.72
CA ARG A 11 -1.99 10.73 1.70
C ARG A 11 -3.32 10.32 1.05
N ALA A 12 -4.41 10.53 1.77
CA ALA A 12 -5.73 10.37 1.19
C ALA A 12 -5.85 11.36 0.02
N PRO A 13 -6.44 10.95 -1.12
CA PRO A 13 -6.74 11.88 -2.20
C PRO A 13 -7.58 13.05 -1.64
N VAL A 14 -7.30 14.27 -2.10
CA VAL A 14 -8.19 15.39 -1.78
C VAL A 14 -9.43 15.35 -2.67
N PRO A 15 -10.57 15.94 -2.23
CA PRO A 15 -11.75 16.05 -3.08
C PRO A 15 -11.39 16.71 -4.42
N GLY A 16 -11.73 16.05 -5.53
CA GLY A 16 -11.41 16.50 -6.90
C GLY A 16 -10.08 16.00 -7.47
N GLU A 17 -9.25 15.32 -6.69
CA GLU A 17 -8.02 14.69 -7.18
C GLU A 17 -8.35 13.38 -7.92
N ILE A 18 -8.01 13.32 -9.21
CA ILE A 18 -8.12 12.08 -9.99
C ILE A 18 -6.88 11.24 -9.71
N VAL A 19 -7.06 10.16 -8.95
CA VAL A 19 -6.02 9.16 -8.70
C VAL A 19 -6.48 7.84 -9.29
N THR A 20 -5.59 7.15 -10.00
CA THR A 20 -5.92 5.85 -10.58
C THR A 20 -6.02 4.77 -9.50
N LEU A 21 -6.79 3.71 -9.78
CA LEU A 21 -6.81 2.54 -8.89
C LEU A 21 -5.41 1.93 -8.75
N ALA A 22 -4.61 1.96 -9.81
CA ALA A 22 -3.24 1.44 -9.82
C ALA A 22 -2.32 2.19 -8.85
N GLU A 23 -2.57 3.47 -8.58
CA GLU A 23 -1.83 4.28 -7.60
C GLU A 23 -2.44 4.18 -6.19
N LEU A 24 -3.77 4.11 -6.08
CA LEU A 24 -4.46 3.99 -4.79
C LEU A 24 -4.23 2.65 -4.11
N GLU A 25 -4.23 1.57 -4.89
CA GLU A 25 -4.06 0.21 -4.37
C GLU A 25 -2.76 0.00 -3.58
N PRO A 26 -1.55 0.32 -4.10
CA PRO A 26 -0.31 0.15 -3.34
C PRO A 26 -0.28 1.04 -2.09
N ARG A 27 -0.78 2.28 -2.19
CA ARG A 27 -0.88 3.21 -1.04
C ARG A 27 -1.71 2.60 0.08
N HIS A 28 -2.90 2.07 -0.26
CA HIS A 28 -3.79 1.44 0.71
C HIS A 28 -3.16 0.18 1.31
N ILE A 29 -2.69 -0.75 0.47
CA ILE A 29 -2.14 -2.04 0.91
C ILE A 29 -0.93 -1.85 1.82
N LEU A 30 0.01 -0.96 1.47
CA LEU A 30 1.22 -0.73 2.26
C LEU A 30 0.91 -0.03 3.60
N ALA A 31 0.00 0.95 3.60
CA ALA A 31 -0.43 1.60 4.82
C ALA A 31 -1.12 0.63 5.78
N THR A 32 -2.01 -0.22 5.27
CA THR A 32 -2.68 -1.27 6.05
C THR A 32 -1.68 -2.29 6.59
N LEU A 33 -0.71 -2.73 5.76
CA LEU A 33 0.34 -3.64 6.19
C LEU A 33 1.16 -3.07 7.36
N GLY A 34 1.50 -1.78 7.31
CA GLY A 34 2.18 -1.09 8.40
C GLY A 34 1.34 -1.00 9.67
N ARG A 35 0.05 -0.65 9.57
CA ARG A 35 -0.88 -0.59 10.71
C ARG A 35 -1.12 -1.94 11.39
N LEU A 36 -1.07 -3.02 10.61
CA LEU A 36 -1.28 -4.39 11.09
C LEU A 36 0.05 -5.12 11.35
N GLU A 37 1.14 -4.39 11.55
CA GLU A 37 2.45 -4.92 11.95
C GLU A 37 2.97 -6.04 11.02
N GLY A 38 2.70 -5.94 9.72
CA GLY A 38 3.13 -6.93 8.74
C GLY A 38 2.26 -8.18 8.65
N ASN A 39 1.12 -8.24 9.36
CA ASN A 39 0.21 -9.39 9.31
C ASN A 39 -0.50 -9.47 7.94
N LYS A 40 0.04 -10.31 7.06
CA LYS A 40 -0.43 -10.50 5.68
C LYS A 40 -1.85 -11.08 5.60
N LEU A 41 -2.27 -11.91 6.56
CA LEU A 41 -3.62 -12.49 6.56
C LEU A 41 -4.65 -11.41 6.91
N ALA A 42 -4.40 -10.63 7.96
CA ALA A 42 -5.27 -9.53 8.35
C ALA A 42 -5.28 -8.42 7.27
N THR A 43 -4.10 -8.08 6.73
CA THR A 43 -3.96 -7.08 5.65
C THR A 43 -4.74 -7.45 4.39
N ALA A 44 -4.86 -8.73 4.05
CA ALA A 44 -5.60 -9.15 2.86
C ALA A 44 -7.13 -8.99 3.03
N LYS A 45 -7.64 -9.08 4.28
CA LYS A 45 -9.06 -8.94 4.58
C LYS A 45 -9.55 -7.50 4.38
N GLU A 46 -8.73 -6.51 4.72
CA GLU A 46 -9.10 -5.08 4.64
C GLU A 46 -9.50 -4.62 3.21
N PRO A 47 -8.69 -4.84 2.14
CA PRO A 47 -9.10 -4.58 0.77
C PRO A 47 -9.94 -5.73 0.16
N GLY A 48 -10.24 -6.80 0.91
CA GLY A 48 -11.07 -7.91 0.45
C GLY A 48 -10.43 -8.82 -0.62
N ILE A 49 -9.11 -9.05 -0.55
CA ILE A 49 -8.38 -9.88 -1.52
C ILE A 49 -7.85 -11.18 -0.90
N GLY A 50 -7.52 -12.16 -1.74
CA GLY A 50 -6.82 -13.37 -1.28
C GLY A 50 -5.38 -13.09 -0.83
N VAL A 51 -4.88 -13.81 0.18
CA VAL A 51 -3.51 -13.66 0.69
C VAL A 51 -2.44 -13.90 -0.39
N ASN A 52 -2.67 -14.83 -1.32
CA ASN A 52 -1.77 -15.06 -2.45
C ASN A 52 -1.73 -13.86 -3.41
N THR A 53 -2.87 -13.20 -3.63
CA THR A 53 -2.96 -11.97 -4.41
C THR A 53 -2.19 -10.85 -3.74
N LEU A 54 -2.35 -10.67 -2.42
CA LEU A 54 -1.57 -9.70 -1.63
C LEU A 54 -0.07 -9.95 -1.80
N ARG A 55 0.41 -11.18 -1.60
CA ARG A 55 1.83 -11.54 -1.75
C ARG A 55 2.36 -11.23 -3.15
N ARG A 56 1.58 -11.50 -4.20
CA ARG A 56 1.96 -11.18 -5.58
C ARG A 56 2.03 -9.67 -5.82
N LYS A 57 1.10 -8.90 -5.25
CA LYS A 57 1.08 -7.43 -5.32
C LYS A 57 2.29 -6.83 -4.60
N LEU A 58 2.59 -7.28 -3.38
CA LEU A 58 3.77 -6.82 -2.63
C LEU A 58 5.07 -7.05 -3.41
N ARG A 59 5.27 -8.24 -3.99
CA ARG A 59 6.41 -8.52 -4.87
C ARG A 59 6.49 -7.58 -6.08
N ARG A 60 5.34 -7.20 -6.65
CA ARG A 60 5.29 -6.24 -7.76
C ARG A 60 5.63 -4.82 -7.33
N TYR A 61 5.33 -4.44 -6.09
CA TYR A 61 5.66 -3.12 -5.55
C TYR A 61 7.13 -3.00 -5.12
N GLU A 62 7.74 -4.11 -4.70
CA GLU A 62 9.18 -4.20 -4.40
C GLU A 62 10.04 -4.21 -5.68
N ALA A 63 9.48 -4.64 -6.81
CA ALA A 63 10.10 -4.47 -8.11
C ALA A 63 9.94 -3.01 -8.58
N PRO A 64 11.00 -2.33 -9.05
CA PRO A 64 10.87 -1.00 -9.62
C PRO A 64 9.88 -1.06 -10.79
N PRO A 65 8.99 -0.06 -10.96
CA PRO A 65 8.04 -0.05 -12.07
C PRO A 65 8.81 -0.20 -13.38
N ALA A 66 8.47 -1.21 -14.17
CA ALA A 66 8.98 -1.34 -15.53
C ALA A 66 8.55 -0.08 -16.29
N LYS A 67 9.55 0.67 -16.76
CA LYS A 67 9.41 1.93 -17.48
C LYS A 67 8.80 1.72 -18.87
#